data_AF-A0A965V220-F1
#
_entry.id   AF-A0A965V220-F1
#
_cell.length_a   1.000
_cell.length_b   1.000
_cell.length_c   1.000
_cell.angle_alpha   90.00
_cell.angle_beta   90.00
_cell.angle_gamma   90.00
#
_symmetry.space_group_name_H-M   'P 1'
#
loop_
_entity.id
_entity.type
_entity.pdbx_description
1 polymer ?
#
loop_
_entity_poly.entity_id
_entity_poly.type
_entity_poly.pdbx_seq_one_letter_code
_entity_poly.pdbx_strand_id
1 'polypeptide(L)'
;PEPVPAPEPTPELAELTLWESQMVQYGQSNCSLLQNNNQSFDTRLLATYYDAQLVFYQIADYTGDSSWLDCAQAAQSIYRDQYALPANGLVPGYWNFTHGLLESYLRTGDNTSYEALRLISQNAAFAVDSTPLSSTEHVDYSREVAYTITSYLNAELAGMERRARVYDLKAQALNHLEQWFISETAPYIRPFMVALTAQALILYDEVIGDPDILPMLELAMDRVWENMWLPNQESFMYTDRYHSTGGQEPAPDLNLLIAPVYGWLYSKTGDARHRERGDLAFAGGVRNAYLVNGKQFNQNYRWSFSYLKWRQGQ
;
A
#
# COMPACT_ATOMS: atom_id res chain seq x y z
N PRO A 1 -34.42 15.19 27.11
CA PRO A 1 -33.32 14.74 26.22
C PRO A 1 -33.20 15.74 25.05
N GLU A 2 -32.11 16.53 25.03
CA GLU A 2 -31.79 17.33 23.85
C GLU A 2 -31.52 16.40 22.66
N PRO A 3 -32.01 16.73 21.46
CA PRO A 3 -31.72 15.95 20.27
C PRO A 3 -30.21 16.01 20.00
N VAL A 4 -29.60 14.83 19.84
CA VAL A 4 -28.21 14.72 19.39
C VAL A 4 -28.12 15.43 18.03
N PRO A 5 -27.18 16.37 17.84
CA PRO A 5 -26.98 17.02 16.55
C PRO A 5 -26.80 15.98 15.46
N ALA A 6 -27.44 16.19 14.30
CA ALA A 6 -27.16 15.36 13.13
C ALA A 6 -25.66 15.45 12.81
N PRO A 7 -25.00 14.34 12.44
CA PRO A 7 -23.59 14.38 12.06
C PRO A 7 -23.40 15.37 10.91
N GLU A 8 -22.38 16.21 11.03
CA GLU A 8 -22.05 17.17 9.97
C GLU A 8 -21.74 16.40 8.67
N PRO A 9 -22.23 16.87 7.51
CA PRO A 9 -21.93 16.24 6.23
C PRO A 9 -20.43 16.24 5.99
N THR A 10 -19.88 15.12 5.53
CA THR A 10 -18.46 15.01 5.18
C THR A 10 -18.12 16.07 4.13
N PRO A 11 -17.07 16.89 4.35
CA PRO A 11 -16.62 17.86 3.35
C PRO A 11 -16.30 17.19 2.02
N GLU A 12 -16.57 17.90 0.93
CA GLU A 12 -16.18 17.48 -0.41
C GLU A 12 -14.66 17.28 -0.49
N LEU A 13 -14.21 16.20 -1.11
CA LEU A 13 -12.79 15.94 -1.30
C LEU A 13 -12.27 16.81 -2.44
N ALA A 14 -11.48 17.81 -2.10
CA ALA A 14 -10.73 18.57 -3.09
C ALA A 14 -9.91 17.61 -3.98
N GLU A 15 -9.88 17.88 -5.28
CA GLU A 15 -9.18 17.09 -6.31
C GLU A 15 -9.80 15.72 -6.66
N LEU A 16 -10.98 15.35 -6.15
CA LEU A 16 -11.61 14.07 -6.53
C LEU A 16 -11.78 13.95 -8.05
N THR A 17 -12.32 14.97 -8.71
CA THR A 17 -12.49 14.97 -10.18
C THR A 17 -11.15 14.88 -10.92
N LEU A 18 -10.09 15.52 -10.40
CA LEU A 18 -8.76 15.42 -11.01
C LEU A 18 -8.18 14.02 -10.81
N TRP A 19 -8.32 13.43 -9.63
CA TRP A 19 -7.93 12.05 -9.33
C TRP A 19 -8.66 11.07 -10.26
N GLU A 20 -9.98 11.22 -10.46
CA GLU A 20 -10.75 10.37 -11.38
C GLU A 20 -10.25 10.50 -12.84
N SER A 21 -9.98 11.72 -13.29
CA SER A 21 -9.45 11.97 -14.63
C SER A 21 -8.06 11.36 -14.82
N GLN A 22 -7.17 11.54 -13.85
CA GLN A 22 -5.81 11.01 -13.88
C GLN A 22 -5.80 9.47 -13.80
N MET A 23 -6.67 8.88 -12.98
CA MET A 23 -6.86 7.44 -12.85
C MET A 23 -7.11 6.80 -14.21
N VAL A 24 -8.06 7.34 -14.97
CA VAL A 24 -8.43 6.83 -16.28
C VAL A 24 -7.32 7.08 -17.29
N GLN A 25 -6.81 8.32 -17.39
CA GLN A 25 -5.81 8.69 -18.39
C GLN A 25 -4.49 7.92 -18.24
N TYR A 26 -3.91 7.92 -17.04
CA TYR A 26 -2.64 7.25 -16.78
C TYR A 26 -2.81 5.73 -16.64
N GLY A 27 -3.97 5.26 -16.15
CA GLY A 27 -4.32 3.85 -16.16
C GLY A 27 -4.37 3.26 -17.57
N GLN A 28 -5.01 3.95 -18.51
CA GLN A 28 -5.06 3.53 -19.92
C GLN A 28 -3.66 3.50 -20.55
N SER A 29 -2.83 4.48 -20.22
CA SER A 29 -1.43 4.54 -20.68
C SER A 29 -0.61 3.35 -20.15
N ASN A 30 -0.74 3.04 -18.86
CA ASN A 30 -0.05 1.91 -18.24
C ASN A 30 -0.56 0.56 -18.79
N CYS A 31 -1.88 0.41 -18.94
CA CYS A 31 -2.49 -0.78 -19.53
C CYS A 31 -2.00 -1.02 -20.98
N SER A 32 -1.97 0.05 -21.79
CA SER A 32 -1.44 -0.01 -23.16
C SER A 32 0.02 -0.44 -23.20
N LEU A 33 0.85 0.04 -22.26
CA LEU A 33 2.25 -0.37 -22.15
C LEU A 33 2.39 -1.86 -21.80
N LEU A 34 1.57 -2.37 -20.87
CA LEU A 34 1.59 -3.79 -20.48
C LEU A 34 1.15 -4.71 -21.62
N GLN A 35 0.17 -4.29 -22.43
CA GLN A 35 -0.35 -5.04 -23.57
C GLN A 35 0.56 -4.94 -24.83
N ASN A 36 1.49 -3.99 -24.87
CA ASN A 36 2.34 -3.76 -26.02
C ASN A 36 3.49 -4.79 -26.09
N ASN A 37 3.34 -5.80 -26.93
CA ASN A 37 4.35 -6.84 -27.15
C ASN A 37 5.65 -6.35 -27.82
N ASN A 38 5.70 -5.11 -28.30
CA ASN A 38 6.95 -4.50 -28.77
C ASN A 38 7.81 -3.93 -27.61
N GLN A 39 7.25 -3.81 -26.40
CA GLN A 39 8.01 -3.43 -25.21
C GLN A 39 8.78 -4.63 -24.66
N SER A 40 9.97 -4.38 -24.13
CA SER A 40 10.75 -5.43 -23.46
C SER A 40 9.99 -5.99 -22.26
N PHE A 41 10.35 -7.21 -21.87
CA PHE A 41 9.84 -7.81 -20.63
C PHE A 41 10.16 -6.92 -19.42
N ASP A 42 11.40 -6.45 -19.28
CA ASP A 42 11.82 -5.62 -18.14
C ASP A 42 11.02 -4.32 -18.03
N THR A 43 10.74 -3.64 -19.14
CA THR A 43 9.91 -2.43 -19.16
C THR A 43 8.49 -2.73 -18.67
N ARG A 44 7.89 -3.82 -19.16
CA ARG A 44 6.54 -4.24 -18.75
C ARG A 44 6.52 -4.71 -17.30
N LEU A 45 7.54 -5.43 -16.85
CA LEU A 45 7.67 -5.87 -15.46
C LEU A 45 7.77 -4.68 -14.52
N LEU A 46 8.60 -3.68 -14.82
CA LEU A 46 8.70 -2.44 -14.04
C LEU A 46 7.36 -1.69 -13.95
N ALA A 47 6.53 -1.77 -14.98
CA ALA A 47 5.19 -1.20 -14.98
C ALA A 47 4.17 -1.96 -14.12
N THR A 48 4.50 -3.17 -13.65
CA THR A 48 3.71 -3.91 -12.65
C THR A 48 4.06 -3.55 -11.20
N TYR A 49 5.17 -2.83 -10.97
CA TYR A 49 5.66 -2.52 -9.63
C TYR A 49 4.61 -1.76 -8.82
N TYR A 50 4.47 -2.09 -7.53
CA TYR A 50 3.34 -1.67 -6.67
C TYR A 50 1.98 -2.30 -7.02
N ASP A 51 1.99 -3.56 -7.47
CA ASP A 51 0.79 -4.38 -7.68
C ASP A 51 -0.21 -3.76 -8.68
N ALA A 52 0.22 -3.58 -9.94
CA ALA A 52 -0.65 -3.05 -11.00
C ALA A 52 -1.94 -3.85 -11.19
N GLN A 53 -1.91 -5.15 -10.92
CA GLN A 53 -3.10 -5.99 -11.03
C GLN A 53 -4.18 -5.54 -10.05
N LEU A 54 -3.82 -5.31 -8.78
CA LEU A 54 -4.72 -4.75 -7.79
C LEU A 54 -5.28 -3.39 -8.25
N VAL A 55 -4.42 -2.51 -8.76
CA VAL A 55 -4.82 -1.17 -9.22
C VAL A 55 -5.92 -1.26 -10.27
N PHE A 56 -5.74 -2.09 -11.29
CA PHE A 56 -6.75 -2.22 -12.35
C PHE A 56 -8.06 -2.86 -11.85
N TYR A 57 -8.03 -3.79 -10.89
CA TYR A 57 -9.26 -4.27 -10.26
C TYR A 57 -10.00 -3.16 -9.51
N GLN A 58 -9.29 -2.31 -8.75
CA GLN A 58 -9.92 -1.19 -8.05
C GLN A 58 -10.52 -0.17 -9.01
N ILE A 59 -9.87 0.10 -10.16
CA ILE A 59 -10.43 0.97 -11.20
C ILE A 59 -11.69 0.34 -11.82
N ALA A 60 -11.66 -0.97 -12.10
CA ALA A 60 -12.82 -1.70 -12.61
C ALA A 60 -14.02 -1.57 -11.66
N ASP A 61 -13.79 -1.78 -10.35
CA ASP A 61 -14.84 -1.67 -9.33
C ASP A 61 -15.36 -0.25 -9.19
N TYR A 62 -14.47 0.75 -9.21
CA TYR A 62 -14.84 2.15 -9.04
C TYR A 62 -15.65 2.70 -10.22
N THR A 63 -15.24 2.36 -11.45
CA THR A 63 -15.85 2.89 -12.67
C THR A 63 -17.02 2.05 -13.18
N GLY A 64 -17.08 0.78 -12.78
CA GLY A 64 -17.99 -0.22 -13.38
C GLY A 64 -17.62 -0.62 -14.82
N ASP A 65 -16.47 -0.17 -15.34
CA ASP A 65 -16.01 -0.50 -16.69
C ASP A 65 -15.19 -1.79 -16.67
N SER A 66 -15.74 -2.84 -17.28
CA SER A 66 -15.12 -4.16 -17.32
C SER A 66 -13.85 -4.22 -18.18
N SER A 67 -13.57 -3.23 -19.04
CA SER A 67 -12.34 -3.22 -19.85
C SER A 67 -11.07 -3.17 -18.99
N TRP A 68 -11.17 -2.64 -17.76
CA TRP A 68 -10.08 -2.66 -16.79
C TRP A 68 -9.72 -4.08 -16.31
N LEU A 69 -10.63 -5.05 -16.45
CA LEU A 69 -10.32 -6.45 -16.14
C LEU A 69 -9.29 -7.03 -17.13
N ASP A 70 -9.32 -6.61 -18.40
CA ASP A 70 -8.30 -6.99 -19.38
C ASP A 70 -6.94 -6.36 -19.03
N CYS A 71 -6.94 -5.15 -18.48
CA CYS A 71 -5.73 -4.50 -17.95
C CYS A 71 -5.17 -5.24 -16.73
N ALA A 72 -6.03 -5.67 -15.80
CA ALA A 72 -5.64 -6.49 -14.66
C ALA A 72 -5.04 -7.83 -15.12
N GLN A 73 -5.63 -8.47 -16.14
CA GLN A 73 -5.10 -9.69 -16.73
C GLN A 73 -3.74 -9.47 -17.42
N ALA A 74 -3.54 -8.34 -18.11
CA ALA A 74 -2.25 -8.00 -18.69
C ALA A 74 -1.15 -7.84 -17.61
N ALA A 75 -1.45 -7.13 -16.51
CA ALA A 75 -0.55 -7.01 -15.38
C ALA A 75 -0.24 -8.38 -14.73
N GLN A 76 -1.28 -9.21 -14.54
CA GLN A 76 -1.15 -10.57 -14.02
C GLN A 76 -0.22 -11.41 -14.90
N SER A 77 -0.40 -11.37 -16.22
CA SER A 77 0.42 -12.18 -17.14
C SER A 77 1.90 -11.82 -17.07
N ILE A 78 2.24 -10.56 -16.85
CA ILE A 78 3.62 -10.13 -16.71
C ILE A 78 4.19 -10.52 -15.33
N TYR A 79 3.51 -10.13 -14.24
CA TYR A 79 4.04 -10.34 -12.89
C TYR A 79 3.93 -11.80 -12.43
N ARG A 80 2.76 -12.42 -12.58
CA ARG A 80 2.51 -13.79 -12.11
C ARG A 80 3.15 -14.81 -13.04
N ASP A 81 2.78 -14.78 -14.32
CA ASP A 81 3.07 -15.90 -15.24
C ASP A 81 4.52 -15.87 -15.76
N GLN A 82 5.06 -14.68 -16.00
CA GLN A 82 6.39 -14.52 -16.61
C GLN A 82 7.50 -14.23 -15.58
N TYR A 83 7.17 -13.78 -14.38
CA TYR A 83 8.14 -13.42 -13.35
C TYR A 83 8.08 -14.33 -12.11
N ALA A 84 6.97 -14.31 -11.37
CA ALA A 84 6.89 -14.99 -10.08
C ALA A 84 6.83 -16.52 -10.19
N LEU A 85 5.97 -17.07 -11.05
CA LEU A 85 5.81 -18.53 -11.19
C LEU A 85 7.05 -19.22 -11.76
N PRO A 86 7.73 -18.71 -12.81
CA PRO A 86 8.97 -19.32 -13.31
C PRO A 86 10.08 -19.33 -12.26
N ALA A 87 10.07 -18.38 -11.33
CA ALA A 87 10.98 -18.31 -10.19
C ALA A 87 10.49 -19.12 -8.98
N ASN A 88 9.42 -19.90 -9.08
CA ASN A 88 8.82 -20.65 -7.98
C ASN A 88 8.48 -19.76 -6.76
N GLY A 89 8.04 -18.53 -7.01
CA GLY A 89 7.74 -17.52 -5.97
C GLY A 89 8.96 -16.82 -5.37
N LEU A 90 10.19 -17.10 -5.85
CA LEU A 90 11.43 -16.45 -5.39
C LEU A 90 11.54 -15.02 -5.96
N VAL A 91 10.74 -14.11 -5.42
CA VAL A 91 10.82 -12.67 -5.73
C VAL A 91 11.59 -11.93 -4.63
N PRO A 92 12.32 -10.83 -4.94
CA PRO A 92 12.87 -9.95 -3.92
C PRO A 92 11.77 -9.44 -2.98
N GLY A 93 12.11 -9.18 -1.71
CA GLY A 93 11.12 -8.79 -0.71
C GLY A 93 10.35 -7.53 -1.09
N TYR A 94 11.02 -6.57 -1.74
CA TYR A 94 10.42 -5.35 -2.27
C TYR A 94 9.58 -5.54 -3.55
N TRP A 95 9.42 -6.78 -4.02
CA TRP A 95 8.57 -7.23 -5.13
C TRP A 95 7.52 -8.27 -4.69
N ASN A 96 7.33 -8.49 -3.38
CA ASN A 96 6.32 -9.41 -2.86
C ASN A 96 4.92 -8.76 -2.93
N PHE A 97 4.24 -8.90 -4.07
CA PHE A 97 2.93 -8.31 -4.36
C PHE A 97 1.88 -9.43 -4.48
N THR A 98 0.85 -9.38 -3.65
CA THR A 98 -0.11 -10.50 -3.52
C THR A 98 -1.57 -10.08 -3.51
N HIS A 99 -1.90 -8.79 -3.42
CA HIS A 99 -3.29 -8.38 -3.37
C HIS A 99 -3.99 -8.60 -4.72
N GLY A 100 -3.33 -8.27 -5.84
CA GLY A 100 -3.88 -8.55 -7.17
C GLY A 100 -4.11 -10.04 -7.41
N LEU A 101 -3.23 -10.90 -6.90
CA LEU A 101 -3.36 -12.35 -7.00
C LEU A 101 -4.54 -12.87 -6.15
N LEU A 102 -4.73 -12.33 -4.95
CA LEU A 102 -5.88 -12.64 -4.11
C LEU A 102 -7.18 -12.26 -4.80
N GLU A 103 -7.29 -11.03 -5.30
CA GLU A 103 -8.46 -10.55 -6.03
C GLU A 103 -8.78 -11.44 -7.24
N SER A 104 -7.76 -11.83 -8.01
CA SER A 104 -7.92 -12.76 -9.13
C SER A 104 -8.52 -14.09 -8.71
N TYR A 105 -7.99 -14.70 -7.65
CA TYR A 105 -8.51 -15.96 -7.13
C TYR A 105 -9.93 -15.82 -6.60
N LEU A 106 -10.22 -14.81 -5.77
CA LEU A 106 -11.55 -14.62 -5.17
C LEU A 106 -12.62 -14.31 -6.22
N ARG A 107 -12.28 -13.56 -7.27
CA ARG A 107 -13.24 -13.19 -8.34
C ARG A 107 -13.54 -14.30 -9.31
N THR A 108 -12.56 -15.17 -9.61
CA THR A 108 -12.65 -16.08 -10.76
C THR A 108 -12.44 -17.54 -10.42
N GLY A 109 -11.92 -17.86 -9.23
CA GLY A 109 -11.45 -19.20 -8.89
C GLY A 109 -10.17 -19.61 -9.62
N ASP A 110 -9.35 -18.66 -10.10
CA ASP A 110 -8.11 -18.96 -10.81
C ASP A 110 -7.08 -19.66 -9.90
N ASN A 111 -7.01 -20.98 -10.02
CA ASN A 111 -6.07 -21.81 -9.27
C ASN A 111 -4.60 -21.46 -9.55
N THR A 112 -4.29 -20.80 -10.66
CA THR A 112 -2.93 -20.32 -10.95
C THR A 112 -2.55 -19.14 -10.06
N SER A 113 -3.52 -18.25 -9.78
CA SER A 113 -3.34 -17.17 -8.78
C SER A 113 -3.23 -17.72 -7.37
N TYR A 114 -4.05 -18.73 -7.02
CA TYR A 114 -3.92 -19.45 -5.76
C TYR A 114 -2.52 -20.06 -5.60
N GLU A 115 -2.01 -20.73 -6.62
CA GLU A 115 -0.67 -21.32 -6.60
C GLU A 115 0.43 -20.26 -6.50
N ALA A 116 0.31 -19.14 -7.21
CA ALA A 116 1.25 -18.03 -7.10
C ALA A 116 1.27 -17.42 -5.69
N LEU A 117 0.11 -17.21 -5.06
CA LEU A 117 0.00 -16.77 -3.66
C LEU A 117 0.72 -17.73 -2.72
N ARG A 118 0.50 -19.04 -2.90
CA ARG A 118 1.12 -20.09 -2.10
C ARG A 118 2.64 -20.03 -2.21
N LEU A 119 3.15 -19.94 -3.43
CA LEU A 119 4.59 -19.91 -3.71
C LEU A 119 5.24 -18.63 -3.19
N ILE A 120 4.67 -17.47 -3.47
CA ILE A 120 5.22 -16.18 -3.03
C ILE A 120 5.23 -16.10 -1.50
N SER A 121 4.12 -16.45 -0.85
CA SER A 121 4.04 -16.45 0.63
C SER A 121 4.99 -17.46 1.27
N GLN A 122 5.54 -18.43 0.54
CA GLN A 122 6.49 -19.43 1.04
C GLN A 122 7.94 -19.13 0.69
N ASN A 123 8.19 -18.48 -0.44
CA ASN A 123 9.51 -18.44 -1.06
C ASN A 123 10.03 -17.02 -1.34
N ALA A 124 9.19 -15.97 -1.29
CA ALA A 124 9.69 -14.62 -1.45
C ALA A 124 10.79 -14.32 -0.41
N ALA A 125 11.72 -13.41 -0.75
CA ALA A 125 12.78 -13.07 0.17
C ALA A 125 12.20 -12.62 1.52
N PHE A 126 12.75 -13.17 2.61
CA PHE A 126 12.30 -13.02 4.00
C PHE A 126 10.98 -13.71 4.38
N ALA A 127 10.23 -14.29 3.43
CA ALA A 127 8.95 -14.96 3.69
C ALA A 127 9.09 -16.44 4.10
N VAL A 128 10.26 -17.05 3.95
CA VAL A 128 10.51 -18.44 4.35
C VAL A 128 10.49 -18.56 5.88
N ASP A 129 9.74 -19.50 6.47
CA ASP A 129 9.61 -19.65 7.93
C ASP A 129 10.95 -19.76 8.68
N SER A 130 11.98 -20.30 8.04
CA SER A 130 13.33 -20.45 8.62
C SER A 130 14.18 -19.19 8.56
N THR A 131 13.68 -18.08 8.00
CA THR A 131 14.42 -16.81 7.96
C THR A 131 14.56 -16.29 9.40
N PRO A 132 15.79 -16.07 9.90
CA PRO A 132 15.98 -15.56 11.26
C PRO A 132 15.31 -14.19 11.45
N LEU A 133 14.62 -13.99 12.57
CA LEU A 133 13.99 -12.70 12.90
C LEU A 133 15.02 -11.56 12.91
N SER A 134 16.24 -11.82 13.40
CA SER A 134 17.32 -10.82 13.42
C SER A 134 17.72 -10.32 12.02
N SER A 135 17.39 -11.05 10.95
CA SER A 135 17.70 -10.61 9.57
C SER A 135 16.83 -9.44 9.10
N THR A 136 15.70 -9.18 9.77
CA THR A 136 14.76 -8.10 9.42
C THR A 136 14.43 -7.20 10.63
N GLU A 137 15.24 -7.24 11.69
CA GLU A 137 14.99 -6.44 12.91
C GLU A 137 15.15 -4.94 12.68
N HIS A 138 16.05 -4.54 11.78
CA HIS A 138 16.37 -3.15 11.50
C HIS A 138 15.30 -2.51 10.59
N VAL A 139 15.01 -1.23 10.82
CA VAL A 139 13.97 -0.47 10.10
C VAL A 139 14.14 -0.41 8.58
N ASP A 140 15.36 -0.63 8.07
CA ASP A 140 15.62 -0.71 6.62
C ASP A 140 14.83 -1.84 5.94
N TYR A 141 14.45 -2.88 6.69
CA TYR A 141 13.68 -4.02 6.20
C TYR A 141 12.17 -3.92 6.50
N SER A 142 11.68 -2.78 6.98
CA SER A 142 10.27 -2.59 7.35
C SER A 142 9.31 -2.87 6.19
N ARG A 143 9.66 -2.48 4.96
CA ARG A 143 8.86 -2.79 3.77
C ARG A 143 8.81 -4.30 3.49
N GLU A 144 9.92 -5.00 3.61
CA GLU A 144 10.02 -6.44 3.38
C GLU A 144 9.24 -7.22 4.44
N VAL A 145 9.26 -6.78 5.70
CA VAL A 145 8.40 -7.31 6.77
C VAL A 145 6.92 -7.04 6.45
N ALA A 146 6.57 -5.81 6.09
CA ALA A 146 5.20 -5.43 5.74
C ALA A 146 4.64 -6.29 4.59
N TYR A 147 5.38 -6.43 3.50
CA TYR A 147 4.95 -7.25 2.37
C TYR A 147 4.90 -8.74 2.69
N THR A 148 5.74 -9.22 3.60
CA THR A 148 5.65 -10.61 4.08
C THR A 148 4.37 -10.84 4.87
N ILE A 149 4.02 -9.95 5.82
CA ILE A 149 2.75 -10.00 6.55
C ILE A 149 1.59 -10.01 5.57
N THR A 150 1.57 -9.07 4.62
CA THR A 150 0.54 -8.99 3.57
C THR A 150 0.45 -10.29 2.77
N SER A 151 1.57 -10.88 2.36
CA SER A 151 1.55 -12.14 1.59
C SER A 151 1.00 -13.32 2.39
N TYR A 152 1.27 -13.39 3.69
CA TYR A 152 0.74 -14.43 4.56
C TYR A 152 -0.77 -14.28 4.74
N LEU A 153 -1.23 -13.06 5.03
CA LEU A 153 -2.65 -12.77 5.24
C LEU A 153 -3.45 -12.91 3.94
N ASN A 154 -2.91 -12.51 2.79
CA ASN A 154 -3.56 -12.73 1.50
C ASN A 154 -3.66 -14.23 1.16
N ALA A 155 -2.63 -15.04 1.46
CA ALA A 155 -2.71 -16.48 1.31
C ALA A 155 -3.80 -17.10 2.21
N GLU A 156 -3.90 -16.62 3.45
CA GLU A 156 -4.94 -17.06 4.40
C GLU A 156 -6.35 -16.68 3.93
N LEU A 157 -6.54 -15.45 3.43
CA LEU A 157 -7.81 -15.00 2.85
C LEU A 157 -8.22 -15.81 1.61
N ALA A 158 -7.25 -16.38 0.89
CA ALA A 158 -7.49 -17.35 -0.18
C ALA A 158 -7.83 -18.77 0.33
N GLY A 159 -7.88 -18.99 1.64
CA GLY A 159 -8.24 -20.27 2.26
C GLY A 159 -7.05 -21.17 2.66
N MET A 160 -5.81 -20.66 2.59
CA MET A 160 -4.65 -21.41 3.08
C MET A 160 -4.55 -21.36 4.61
N GLU A 161 -3.83 -22.32 5.20
CA GLU A 161 -3.57 -22.29 6.64
C GLU A 161 -2.73 -21.07 7.03
N ARG A 162 -3.12 -20.43 8.14
CA ARG A 162 -2.37 -19.31 8.71
C ARG A 162 -0.95 -19.74 9.06
N ARG A 163 0.02 -18.95 8.64
CA ARG A 163 1.42 -19.15 9.04
C ARG A 163 1.67 -18.60 10.43
N ALA A 164 2.22 -19.43 11.32
CA ALA A 164 2.55 -19.03 12.69
C ALA A 164 3.49 -17.81 12.76
N ARG A 165 4.42 -17.67 11.81
CA ARG A 165 5.39 -16.57 11.77
C ARG A 165 4.75 -15.18 11.58
N VAL A 166 3.47 -15.09 11.19
CA VAL A 166 2.77 -13.80 11.09
C VAL A 166 2.75 -13.03 12.42
N TYR A 167 2.70 -13.75 13.56
CA TYR A 167 2.71 -13.13 14.89
C TYR A 167 4.05 -12.46 15.20
N ASP A 168 5.15 -13.14 14.86
CA ASP A 168 6.51 -12.59 15.04
C ASP A 168 6.73 -11.38 14.12
N LEU A 169 6.30 -11.47 12.86
CA LEU A 169 6.45 -10.37 11.91
C LEU A 169 5.59 -9.16 12.29
N LYS A 170 4.38 -9.37 12.82
CA LYS A 170 3.57 -8.30 13.40
C LYS A 170 4.30 -7.61 14.56
N ALA A 171 4.89 -8.38 15.47
CA ALA A 171 5.69 -7.83 16.56
C ALA A 171 6.91 -7.04 16.03
N GLN A 172 7.56 -7.52 14.97
CA GLN A 172 8.64 -6.78 14.30
C GLN A 172 8.16 -5.47 13.66
N ALA A 173 7.01 -5.46 12.99
CA ALA A 173 6.44 -4.26 12.41
C ALA A 173 6.12 -3.20 13.49
N LEU A 174 5.55 -3.61 14.63
CA LEU A 174 5.36 -2.71 15.78
C LEU A 174 6.72 -2.23 16.35
N ASN A 175 7.72 -3.11 16.41
CA ASN A 175 9.07 -2.75 16.85
C ASN A 175 9.78 -1.78 15.88
N HIS A 176 9.47 -1.79 14.57
CA HIS A 176 9.97 -0.77 13.64
C HIS A 176 9.36 0.61 13.94
N LEU A 177 8.05 0.65 14.24
CA LEU A 177 7.41 1.89 14.69
C LEU A 177 7.98 2.38 16.02
N GLU A 178 8.29 1.47 16.96
CA GLU A 178 8.96 1.77 18.22
C GLU A 178 10.32 2.43 17.98
N GLN A 179 11.16 1.83 17.11
CA GLN A 179 12.48 2.36 16.77
C GLN A 179 12.41 3.75 16.12
N TRP A 180 11.37 4.02 15.33
CA TRP A 180 11.18 5.33 14.71
C TRP A 180 10.69 6.40 15.69
N PHE A 181 9.78 6.08 16.61
CA PHE A 181 8.99 7.10 17.31
C PHE A 181 9.04 7.05 18.84
N ILE A 182 9.61 6.00 19.44
CA ILE A 182 9.69 5.81 20.88
C ILE A 182 11.15 5.80 21.34
N SER A 183 11.94 4.80 20.92
CA SER A 183 13.37 4.74 21.26
C SER A 183 14.22 5.67 20.39
N GLU A 184 13.69 6.09 19.24
CA GLU A 184 14.35 6.96 18.26
C GLU A 184 15.74 6.45 17.84
N THR A 185 15.93 5.13 17.82
CA THR A 185 17.20 4.50 17.43
C THR A 185 17.36 4.37 15.92
N ALA A 186 16.29 4.58 15.16
CA ALA A 186 16.33 4.52 13.71
C ALA A 186 17.24 5.64 13.13
N PRO A 187 18.08 5.33 12.12
CA PRO A 187 18.99 6.32 11.54
C PRO A 187 18.25 7.44 10.77
N TYR A 188 17.04 7.16 10.31
CA TYR A 188 16.17 8.08 9.60
C TYR A 188 14.73 7.52 9.57
N ILE A 189 13.76 8.37 9.24
CA ILE A 189 12.37 8.01 9.06
C ILE A 189 11.95 8.37 7.64
N ARG A 190 11.25 7.45 6.98
CA ARG A 190 10.62 7.68 5.67
C ARG A 190 9.11 7.57 5.82
N PRO A 191 8.34 8.65 5.65
CA PRO A 191 6.89 8.65 5.80
C PRO A 191 6.20 7.50 5.05
N PHE A 192 6.64 7.20 3.83
CA PHE A 192 6.06 6.12 3.04
C PHE A 192 6.41 4.72 3.58
N MET A 193 7.57 4.50 4.20
CA MET A 193 7.91 3.20 4.80
C MET A 193 7.09 2.97 6.07
N VAL A 194 6.84 4.03 6.85
CA VAL A 194 5.90 4.00 7.97
C VAL A 194 4.51 3.62 7.46
N ALA A 195 4.05 4.21 6.36
CA ALA A 195 2.75 3.92 5.79
C ALA A 195 2.61 2.51 5.20
N LEU A 196 3.66 1.96 4.57
CA LEU A 196 3.68 0.55 4.13
C LEU A 196 3.61 -0.41 5.33
N THR A 197 4.32 -0.09 6.41
CA THR A 197 4.24 -0.83 7.68
C THR A 197 2.83 -0.75 8.26
N ALA A 198 2.24 0.44 8.27
CA ALA A 198 0.86 0.66 8.71
C ALA A 198 -0.16 -0.12 7.87
N GLN A 199 0.00 -0.18 6.54
CA GLN A 199 -0.88 -0.95 5.67
C GLN A 199 -0.91 -2.44 6.06
N ALA A 200 0.26 -3.03 6.34
CA ALA A 200 0.35 -4.42 6.77
C ALA A 200 -0.28 -4.66 8.15
N LEU A 201 -0.10 -3.72 9.09
CA LEU A 201 -0.71 -3.77 10.42
C LEU A 201 -2.23 -3.57 10.35
N ILE A 202 -2.73 -2.69 9.50
CA ILE A 202 -4.17 -2.50 9.26
C ILE A 202 -4.79 -3.79 8.74
N LEU A 203 -4.17 -4.43 7.74
CA LEU A 203 -4.63 -5.72 7.24
C LEU A 203 -4.59 -6.80 8.34
N TYR A 204 -3.56 -6.78 9.20
CA TYR A 204 -3.49 -7.68 10.35
C TYR A 204 -4.66 -7.45 11.33
N ASP A 205 -4.98 -6.20 11.67
CA ASP A 205 -6.12 -5.86 12.53
C ASP A 205 -7.45 -6.32 11.90
N GLU A 206 -7.61 -6.16 10.59
CA GLU A 206 -8.82 -6.57 9.87
C GLU A 206 -9.01 -8.09 9.82
N VAL A 207 -7.93 -8.86 9.73
CA VAL A 207 -7.99 -10.34 9.59
C VAL A 207 -7.94 -11.05 10.95
N ILE A 208 -7.11 -10.56 11.87
CA ILE A 208 -6.80 -11.23 13.15
C ILE A 208 -7.24 -10.38 14.35
N GLY A 209 -7.09 -9.06 14.26
CA GLY A 209 -7.36 -8.12 15.35
C GLY A 209 -6.18 -7.97 16.30
N ASP A 210 -5.84 -6.72 16.63
CA ASP A 210 -4.84 -6.44 17.66
C ASP A 210 -5.08 -5.05 18.28
N PRO A 211 -5.36 -4.97 19.61
CA PRO A 211 -5.66 -3.70 20.26
C PRO A 211 -4.47 -2.73 20.30
N ASP A 212 -3.23 -3.19 20.12
CA ASP A 212 -2.03 -2.35 20.18
C ASP A 212 -1.79 -1.58 18.86
N ILE A 213 -2.43 -1.99 17.76
CA ILE A 213 -2.19 -1.39 16.43
C ILE A 213 -2.74 0.02 16.35
N LEU A 214 -4.00 0.26 16.76
CA LEU A 214 -4.61 1.58 16.71
C LEU A 214 -3.80 2.66 17.46
N PRO A 215 -3.48 2.51 18.76
CA PRO A 215 -2.73 3.54 19.48
C PRO A 215 -1.31 3.75 18.93
N MET A 216 -0.65 2.68 18.44
CA MET A 216 0.69 2.82 17.86
C MET A 216 0.66 3.57 16.52
N LEU A 217 -0.33 3.29 15.66
CA LEU A 217 -0.49 4.01 14.39
C LEU A 217 -0.93 5.46 14.60
N GLU A 218 -1.77 5.75 15.60
CA GLU A 218 -2.12 7.12 15.94
C GLU A 218 -0.88 7.93 16.35
N LEU A 219 -0.05 7.39 17.26
CA LEU A 219 1.22 7.99 17.66
C LEU A 219 2.15 8.21 16.45
N ALA A 220 2.38 7.18 15.65
CA ALA A 220 3.28 7.23 14.51
C ALA A 220 2.84 8.28 13.48
N MET A 221 1.54 8.31 13.15
CA MET A 221 1.03 9.23 12.13
C MET A 221 0.92 10.67 12.63
N ASP A 222 0.70 10.90 13.93
CA ASP A 222 0.83 12.23 14.53
C ASP A 222 2.28 12.74 14.38
N ARG A 223 3.28 11.89 14.68
CA ARG A 223 4.70 12.24 14.51
C ARG A 223 5.11 12.47 13.05
N VAL A 224 4.61 11.66 12.12
CA VAL A 224 4.84 11.85 10.68
C VAL A 224 4.27 13.19 10.23
N TRP A 225 3.05 13.54 10.63
CA TRP A 225 2.45 14.82 10.28
C TRP A 225 3.25 16.00 10.82
N GLU A 226 3.55 15.99 12.12
CA GLU A 226 4.20 17.11 12.83
C GLU A 226 5.59 17.44 12.27
N ASN A 227 6.36 16.41 11.86
CA ASN A 227 7.77 16.57 11.57
C ASN A 227 8.13 16.44 10.08
N MET A 228 7.27 15.82 9.28
CA MET A 228 7.62 15.41 7.90
C MET A 228 6.65 15.95 6.85
N TRP A 229 5.55 16.58 7.23
CA TRP A 229 4.67 17.28 6.29
C TRP A 229 5.24 18.65 5.92
N LEU A 230 5.32 18.93 4.62
CA LEU A 230 5.77 20.20 4.06
C LEU A 230 4.55 20.98 3.53
N PRO A 231 3.97 21.91 4.32
CA PRO A 231 2.67 22.51 3.97
C PRO A 231 2.70 23.34 2.69
N ASN A 232 3.80 24.04 2.40
CA ASN A 232 3.92 24.86 1.19
C ASN A 232 4.12 24.02 -0.09
N GLN A 233 4.53 22.77 0.06
CA GLN A 233 4.76 21.81 -1.02
C GLN A 233 3.64 20.77 -1.10
N GLU A 234 2.71 20.80 -0.14
CA GLU A 234 1.61 19.84 0.01
C GLU A 234 2.09 18.39 -0.09
N SER A 235 3.22 18.07 0.53
CA SER A 235 3.83 16.76 0.42
C SER A 235 4.60 16.39 1.67
N PHE A 236 4.74 15.09 1.89
CA PHE A 236 5.69 14.60 2.87
C PHE A 236 7.12 14.65 2.31
N MET A 237 8.09 14.84 3.20
CA MET A 237 9.50 14.64 2.90
C MET A 237 9.74 13.20 2.44
N TYR A 238 10.70 12.98 1.54
CA TYR A 238 11.14 11.62 1.20
C TYR A 238 11.76 10.91 2.41
N THR A 239 12.59 11.62 3.17
CA THR A 239 13.24 11.20 4.42
C THR A 239 13.26 12.38 5.40
N ASP A 240 13.15 12.14 6.71
CA ASP A 240 13.11 13.17 7.75
C ASP A 240 14.43 13.95 7.94
N ARG A 241 15.54 13.46 7.36
CA ARG A 241 16.88 14.07 7.37
C ARG A 241 17.70 13.60 6.15
N TYR A 242 18.86 14.21 5.91
CA TYR A 242 19.75 13.79 4.82
C TYR A 242 20.28 12.36 5.04
N HIS A 243 20.17 11.53 4.02
CA HIS A 243 20.70 10.17 3.95
C HIS A 243 21.32 9.91 2.57
N SER A 244 22.17 8.88 2.44
CA SER A 244 22.84 8.57 1.17
C SER A 244 21.88 8.20 0.02
N THR A 245 20.65 7.80 0.36
CA THR A 245 19.64 7.33 -0.58
C THR A 245 18.40 8.24 -0.62
N GLY A 246 18.47 9.46 -0.08
CA GLY A 246 17.39 10.45 -0.12
C GLY A 246 17.51 11.53 0.96
N GLY A 247 16.66 12.56 0.90
CA GLY A 247 16.69 13.66 1.85
C GLY A 247 15.31 14.23 2.17
N GLN A 248 15.30 15.49 2.59
CA GLN A 248 14.09 16.20 3.02
C GLN A 248 13.31 16.84 1.85
N GLU A 249 13.63 16.49 0.62
CA GLU A 249 12.87 16.92 -0.56
C GLU A 249 11.40 16.45 -0.49
N PRO A 250 10.45 17.25 -1.01
CA PRO A 250 9.06 16.82 -1.13
C PRO A 250 8.94 15.62 -2.07
N ALA A 251 8.09 14.67 -1.72
CA ALA A 251 7.85 13.46 -2.50
C ALA A 251 6.35 13.21 -2.75
N PRO A 252 5.69 14.05 -3.57
CA PRO A 252 4.23 14.01 -3.74
C PRO A 252 3.71 12.69 -4.32
N ASP A 253 4.53 12.00 -5.12
CA ASP A 253 4.24 10.66 -5.65
C ASP A 253 3.87 9.66 -4.55
N LEU A 254 4.40 9.84 -3.33
CA LEU A 254 4.22 8.94 -2.19
C LEU A 254 3.06 9.33 -1.28
N ASN A 255 2.47 10.51 -1.44
CA ASN A 255 1.40 10.99 -0.56
C ASN A 255 0.22 10.00 -0.50
N LEU A 256 -0.16 9.38 -1.63
CA LEU A 256 -1.30 8.46 -1.68
C LEU A 256 -0.99 7.04 -1.17
N LEU A 257 0.27 6.75 -0.82
CA LEU A 257 0.58 5.62 0.07
C LEU A 257 0.35 5.97 1.54
N ILE A 258 0.30 7.24 1.90
CA ILE A 258 0.27 7.72 3.29
C ILE A 258 -1.14 8.16 3.68
N ALA A 259 -1.85 8.88 2.80
CA ALA A 259 -3.19 9.38 3.03
C ALA A 259 -4.18 8.32 3.55
N PRO A 260 -4.20 7.06 3.03
CA PRO A 260 -5.11 6.03 3.53
C PRO A 260 -4.96 5.73 5.03
N VAL A 261 -3.76 5.84 5.61
CA VAL A 261 -3.57 5.61 7.06
C VAL A 261 -4.37 6.62 7.87
N TYR A 262 -4.38 7.90 7.46
CA TYR A 262 -5.18 8.93 8.11
C TYR A 262 -6.68 8.69 7.92
N GLY A 263 -7.11 8.22 6.74
CA GLY A 263 -8.48 7.78 6.52
C GLY A 263 -8.89 6.68 7.49
N TRP A 264 -8.05 5.64 7.62
CA TRP A 264 -8.30 4.54 8.56
C TRP A 264 -8.38 5.01 10.00
N LEU A 265 -7.47 5.88 10.45
CA LEU A 265 -7.52 6.46 11.79
C LEU A 265 -8.84 7.22 12.03
N TYR A 266 -9.28 8.03 11.07
CA TYR A 266 -10.59 8.69 11.15
C TYR A 266 -11.74 7.68 11.27
N SER A 267 -11.73 6.61 10.48
CA SER A 267 -12.78 5.56 10.55
C SER A 267 -12.84 4.86 11.91
N LYS A 268 -11.71 4.77 12.63
CA LYS A 268 -11.61 4.10 13.93
C LYS A 268 -11.92 5.03 15.10
N THR A 269 -11.57 6.31 15.01
CA THR A 269 -11.65 7.25 16.15
C THR A 269 -12.74 8.31 16.01
N GLY A 270 -13.15 8.64 14.78
CA GLY A 270 -14.01 9.78 14.49
C GLY A 270 -13.34 11.15 14.62
N ASP A 271 -12.03 11.21 14.91
CA ASP A 271 -11.29 12.47 15.03
C ASP A 271 -11.08 13.12 13.65
N ALA A 272 -11.80 14.21 13.40
CA ALA A 272 -11.78 14.96 12.14
C ALA A 272 -10.39 15.44 11.73
N ARG A 273 -9.45 15.62 12.68
CA ARG A 273 -8.05 15.95 12.42
C ARG A 273 -7.40 14.95 11.47
N HIS A 274 -7.67 13.65 11.62
CA HIS A 274 -7.10 12.64 10.73
C HIS A 274 -7.65 12.80 9.31
N ARG A 275 -8.97 12.98 9.16
CA ARG A 275 -9.58 13.24 7.86
C ARG A 275 -9.01 14.48 7.18
N GLU A 276 -8.87 15.59 7.90
CA GLU A 276 -8.32 16.84 7.36
C GLU A 276 -6.88 16.67 6.86
N ARG A 277 -6.04 15.96 7.63
CA ARG A 277 -4.67 15.63 7.24
C ARG A 277 -4.61 14.72 6.03
N GLY A 278 -5.49 13.71 6.00
CA GLY A 278 -5.67 12.84 4.85
C GLY A 278 -6.09 13.61 3.59
N ASP A 279 -7.01 14.56 3.71
CA ASP A 279 -7.55 15.33 2.58
C ASP A 279 -6.45 16.23 1.98
N LEU A 280 -5.62 16.85 2.83
CA LEU A 280 -4.46 17.64 2.40
C LEU A 280 -3.40 16.77 1.70
N ALA A 281 -3.06 15.62 2.30
CA ALA A 281 -2.12 14.68 1.70
C ALA A 281 -2.65 14.16 0.35
N PHE A 282 -3.93 13.84 0.29
CA PHE A 282 -4.60 13.37 -0.92
C PHE A 282 -4.52 14.41 -2.03
N ALA A 283 -4.97 15.64 -1.76
CA ALA A 283 -4.96 16.73 -2.74
C ALA A 283 -3.54 17.00 -3.27
N GLY A 284 -2.54 17.06 -2.39
CA GLY A 284 -1.15 17.25 -2.80
C GLY A 284 -0.60 16.09 -3.64
N GLY A 285 -1.01 14.85 -3.35
CA GLY A 285 -0.64 13.65 -4.11
C GLY A 285 -1.31 13.54 -5.47
N VAL A 286 -2.43 14.24 -5.68
CA VAL A 286 -3.13 14.31 -6.97
C VAL A 286 -2.59 15.46 -7.82
N ARG A 287 -2.37 16.63 -7.22
CA ARG A 287 -1.89 17.81 -7.95
C ARG A 287 -0.45 17.70 -8.41
N ASN A 288 0.42 17.10 -7.58
CA ASN A 288 1.86 17.24 -7.76
C ASN A 288 2.58 15.93 -8.15
N ALA A 289 1.88 14.80 -8.24
CA ALA A 289 2.51 13.52 -8.57
C ALA A 289 2.85 13.37 -10.06
N TYR A 290 3.95 12.68 -10.34
CA TYR A 290 4.37 12.27 -11.68
C TYR A 290 3.82 10.87 -12.01
N LEU A 291 2.75 10.82 -12.81
CA LEU A 291 2.00 9.57 -13.05
C LEU A 291 2.30 8.88 -14.40
N VAL A 292 3.21 9.41 -15.20
CA VAL A 292 3.49 8.89 -16.56
C VAL A 292 4.05 7.47 -16.53
N ASN A 293 4.85 7.14 -15.51
CA ASN A 293 5.45 5.82 -15.36
C ASN A 293 4.52 4.88 -14.58
N GLY A 294 4.41 3.63 -15.03
CA GLY A 294 3.56 2.62 -14.39
C GLY A 294 3.84 2.45 -12.89
N LYS A 295 5.11 2.46 -12.48
CA LYS A 295 5.48 2.40 -11.05
C LYS A 295 4.83 3.52 -10.23
N GLN A 296 5.01 4.78 -10.61
CA GLN A 296 4.49 5.92 -9.86
C GLN A 296 2.96 5.98 -9.93
N PHE A 297 2.38 5.62 -11.08
CA PHE A 297 0.94 5.46 -11.21
C PHE A 297 0.41 4.43 -10.21
N ASN A 298 0.94 3.20 -10.21
CA ASN A 298 0.49 2.17 -9.28
C ASN A 298 0.70 2.56 -7.82
N GLN A 299 1.84 3.21 -7.51
CA GLN A 299 2.13 3.73 -6.18
C GLN A 299 1.05 4.70 -5.68
N ASN A 300 0.51 5.53 -6.58
CA ASN A 300 -0.51 6.52 -6.26
C ASN A 300 -1.92 5.88 -6.13
N TYR A 301 -2.22 4.87 -6.96
CA TYR A 301 -3.57 4.30 -7.05
C TYR A 301 -3.79 3.01 -6.24
N ARG A 302 -2.76 2.27 -5.83
CA ARG A 302 -2.95 0.95 -5.19
C ARG A 302 -3.71 0.97 -3.87
N TRP A 303 -3.74 2.11 -3.17
CA TRP A 303 -4.36 2.23 -1.84
C TRP A 303 -5.23 3.48 -1.67
N SER A 304 -5.25 4.41 -2.64
CA SER A 304 -6.03 5.65 -2.53
C SER A 304 -7.54 5.42 -2.53
N PHE A 305 -8.05 4.33 -3.11
CA PHE A 305 -9.47 3.98 -3.03
C PHE A 305 -9.91 3.70 -1.59
N SER A 306 -9.06 3.07 -0.77
CA SER A 306 -9.33 2.86 0.65
C SER A 306 -9.45 4.19 1.40
N TYR A 307 -8.69 5.21 1.00
CA TYR A 307 -8.85 6.55 1.56
C TYR A 307 -10.25 7.12 1.29
N LEU A 308 -10.76 7.01 0.06
CA LEU A 308 -12.09 7.48 -0.31
C LEU A 308 -13.20 6.83 0.52
N LYS A 309 -13.04 5.54 0.87
CA LYS A 309 -13.94 4.82 1.76
C LYS A 309 -13.79 5.32 3.20
N TRP A 310 -12.60 5.21 3.77
CA TRP A 310 -12.39 5.45 5.20
C TRP A 310 -12.59 6.92 5.61
N ARG A 311 -12.35 7.88 4.72
CA ARG A 311 -12.64 9.31 4.99
C ARG A 311 -14.12 9.62 5.23
N GLN A 312 -15.02 8.69 4.89
CA GLN A 312 -16.46 8.77 5.15
C GLN A 312 -16.86 8.15 6.50
N GLY A 313 -15.90 7.66 7.29
CA GLY A 313 -16.16 6.93 8.55
C GLY A 313 -16.68 5.51 8.34
N GLN A 314 -16.47 4.95 7.14
CA GLN A 314 -16.80 3.57 6.76
C GLN A 314 -15.62 2.62 6.89
#